data_AF-A0A969EYL5-F1
#
_entry.id   AF-A0A969EYL5-F1
#
_cell.length_a   1.000
_cell.length_b   1.000
_cell.length_c   1.000
_cell.angle_alpha   90.00
_cell.angle_beta   90.00
_cell.angle_gamma   90.00
#
_symmetry.space_group_name_H-M   'P 1'
#
loop_
_entity.id
_entity.type
_entity.pdbx_description
1 polymer ?
#
loop_
_entity_poly.entity_id
_entity_poly.type
_entity_poly.pdbx_seq_one_letter_code
_entity_poly.pdbx_strand_id
1 'polypeptide(L)'
;MPFSRGDAHEAAESLLTQSLKTQWSDALIERYGDLTSGDAAAQLKFAESFIRSHQDDADLFLALGRLALRNDSPQQAREYLETSLRLSPCAAVYRELGRACVAMNDRDRAVEYFSQQAVHERGA
;
A
#
# COMPACT_ATOMS: atom_id res chain seq x y z
N MET A 1 12.46 26.57 17.79
CA MET A 1 12.95 25.20 17.53
C MET A 1 12.33 24.73 16.22
N PRO A 2 13.09 24.50 15.14
CA PRO A 2 12.53 23.80 13.99
C PRO A 2 12.42 22.32 14.35
N PHE A 3 11.25 21.72 14.16
CA PHE A 3 11.09 20.26 14.23
C PHE A 3 12.03 19.65 13.19
N SER A 4 12.86 18.69 13.59
CA SER A 4 13.68 17.99 12.61
C SER A 4 12.74 17.23 11.70
N ARG A 5 13.09 17.07 10.43
CA ARG A 5 12.23 16.41 9.44
C ARG A 5 11.77 15.02 9.88
N GLY A 6 12.56 14.32 10.70
CA GLY A 6 12.20 13.03 11.31
C GLY A 6 11.06 13.08 12.33
N ASP A 7 11.00 14.13 13.17
CA ASP A 7 9.99 14.25 14.23
C ASP A 7 8.56 14.39 13.66
N ALA A 8 8.41 15.11 12.55
CA ALA A 8 7.11 15.34 11.92
C ALA A 8 6.53 14.06 11.28
N HIS A 9 7.40 13.18 10.76
CA HIS A 9 7.00 11.94 10.14
C HIS A 9 6.54 10.90 11.17
N GLU A 10 7.24 10.80 12.30
CA GLU A 10 6.88 9.91 13.41
C GLU A 10 5.56 10.36 14.09
N ALA A 11 5.36 11.67 14.24
CA ALA A 11 4.11 12.21 14.74
C ALA A 11 2.92 11.92 13.80
N ALA A 12 3.13 12.04 12.48
CA ALA A 12 2.08 11.73 11.49
C ALA A 12 1.69 10.25 11.51
N GLU A 13 2.67 9.34 11.59
CA GLU A 13 2.42 7.91 11.71
C GLU A 13 1.66 7.58 13.01
N SER A 14 2.08 8.17 14.13
CA SER A 14 1.43 7.94 15.43
C SER A 14 -0.02 8.40 15.42
N LEU A 15 -0.31 9.56 14.82
CA LEU A 15 -1.67 10.07 14.67
C LEU A 15 -2.52 9.14 13.79
N LEU A 16 -2.02 8.74 12.63
CA LEU A 16 -2.73 7.83 11.71
C LEU A 16 -3.02 6.48 12.39
N THR A 17 -2.03 5.92 13.09
CA THR A 17 -2.17 4.66 13.83
C THR A 17 -3.23 4.77 14.92
N GLN A 18 -3.25 5.87 15.69
CA GLN A 18 -4.27 6.09 16.72
C GLN A 18 -5.66 6.25 16.11
N SER A 19 -5.79 7.04 15.04
CA SER A 19 -7.05 7.24 14.35
C SER A 19 -7.60 5.93 13.80
N LEU A 20 -6.78 5.12 13.10
CA LEU A 20 -7.19 3.81 12.56
C LEU A 20 -7.62 2.83 13.65
N LYS A 21 -6.99 2.87 14.83
CA LYS A 21 -7.41 2.04 15.98
C LYS A 21 -8.76 2.46 16.57
N THR A 22 -9.07 3.76 16.56
CA THR A 22 -10.33 4.27 17.09
C THR A 22 -11.47 4.17 16.09
N GLN A 23 -11.19 4.48 14.83
CA GLN A 23 -12.16 4.51 13.76
C GLN A 23 -11.49 4.10 12.45
N TRP A 24 -11.96 3.00 11.88
CA TRP A 24 -11.56 2.59 10.54
C TRP A 24 -11.95 3.64 9.50
N SER A 25 -11.05 3.90 8.55
CA SER A 25 -11.31 4.75 7.39
C SER A 25 -10.38 4.38 6.24
N ASP A 26 -10.98 4.13 5.08
CA ASP A 26 -10.31 3.76 3.83
C ASP A 26 -9.29 4.84 3.42
N ALA A 27 -9.67 6.11 3.58
CA ALA A 27 -8.79 7.26 3.32
C ALA A 27 -7.61 7.36 4.31
N LEU A 28 -7.77 6.87 5.55
CA LEU A 28 -6.67 6.87 6.53
C LEU A 28 -5.69 5.72 6.24
N ILE A 29 -6.19 4.53 5.88
CA ILE A 29 -5.33 3.40 5.55
C ILE A 29 -4.57 3.62 4.25
N GLU A 30 -5.17 4.28 3.26
CA GLU A 30 -4.49 4.68 2.02
C GLU A 30 -3.29 5.60 2.33
N ARG A 31 -3.50 6.66 3.12
CA ARG A 31 -2.43 7.56 3.56
C ARG A 31 -1.37 6.86 4.39
N TYR A 32 -1.78 5.88 5.19
CA TYR A 32 -0.86 5.06 5.97
C TYR A 32 0.04 4.20 5.07
N GLY A 33 -0.51 3.63 3.99
CA GLY A 33 0.26 2.90 2.98
C GLY A 33 1.28 3.75 2.23
N ASP A 34 1.00 5.05 2.08
CA ASP A 34 1.90 6.03 1.43
C ASP A 34 3.00 6.58 2.34
N LEU A 35 2.98 6.28 3.64
CA LEU A 35 4.07 6.66 4.54
C LEU A 35 5.37 6.02 4.08
N THR A 36 6.34 6.83 3.68
CA THR A 36 7.70 6.39 3.32
C THR A 36 8.67 6.45 4.50
N SER A 37 8.20 6.88 5.66
CA SER A 37 8.97 7.05 6.90
C SER A 37 8.63 5.95 7.91
N GLY A 38 9.53 5.69 8.85
CA GLY A 38 9.31 4.71 9.91
C GLY A 38 9.74 3.30 9.54
N ASP A 39 9.45 2.35 10.43
CA ASP A 39 9.77 0.93 10.25
C ASP A 39 8.69 0.24 9.40
N ALA A 40 9.04 -0.09 8.15
CA ALA A 40 8.13 -0.73 7.21
C ALA A 40 7.58 -2.08 7.72
N ALA A 41 8.38 -2.85 8.46
CA ALA A 41 7.96 -4.14 9.00
C ALA A 41 6.94 -3.95 10.13
N ALA A 42 7.16 -2.97 11.01
CA ALA A 42 6.21 -2.63 12.07
C ALA A 42 4.89 -2.11 11.49
N GLN A 43 4.97 -1.26 10.47
CA GLN A 43 3.81 -0.70 9.79
C GLN A 43 3.00 -1.75 9.05
N LEU A 44 3.68 -2.67 8.36
CA LEU A 44 3.05 -3.80 7.70
C LEU A 44 2.27 -4.65 8.71
N LYS A 45 2.90 -5.05 9.83
CA LYS A 45 2.24 -5.84 10.88
C LYS A 45 1.03 -5.14 11.48
N PHE A 46 1.10 -3.82 11.65
CA PHE A 46 -0.03 -3.03 12.14
C PHE A 46 -1.19 -3.07 11.15
N ALA A 47 -0.93 -2.82 9.87
CA ALA A 47 -1.94 -2.90 8.81
C ALA A 47 -2.52 -4.33 8.66
N GLU A 48 -1.69 -5.36 8.77
CA GLU A 48 -2.12 -6.77 8.68
C GLU A 48 -3.13 -7.14 9.77
N SER A 49 -3.09 -6.46 10.93
CA SER A 49 -4.04 -6.70 12.03
C SER A 49 -5.49 -6.41 11.63
N PHE A 50 -5.70 -5.55 10.63
CA PHE A 50 -7.03 -5.17 10.14
C PHE A 50 -7.61 -6.13 9.09
N ILE A 51 -6.81 -7.04 8.52
CA ILE A 51 -7.25 -7.99 7.48
C ILE A 51 -8.47 -8.80 7.95
N ARG A 52 -8.48 -9.21 9.22
CA ARG A 52 -9.59 -10.02 9.78
C ARG A 52 -10.91 -9.25 9.86
N SER A 53 -10.85 -7.93 10.00
CA SER A 53 -12.03 -7.07 10.12
C SER A 53 -12.42 -6.44 8.77
N HIS A 54 -11.48 -6.37 7.82
CA HIS A 54 -11.60 -5.65 6.56
C HIS A 54 -11.11 -6.50 5.37
N GLN A 55 -11.58 -7.75 5.29
CA GLN A 55 -11.14 -8.72 4.27
C GLN A 55 -11.62 -8.38 2.83
N ASP A 56 -12.58 -7.47 2.69
CA ASP A 56 -13.19 -7.04 1.42
C ASP A 56 -12.83 -5.58 1.08
N ASP A 57 -11.84 -5.00 1.78
CA ASP A 57 -11.43 -3.61 1.65
C ASP A 57 -10.23 -3.48 0.70
N ALA A 58 -10.47 -2.96 -0.51
CA ALA A 58 -9.44 -2.84 -1.53
C ALA A 58 -8.31 -1.88 -1.12
N ASP A 59 -8.61 -0.83 -0.35
CA ASP A 59 -7.65 0.20 0.07
C ASP A 59 -6.70 -0.34 1.14
N LEU A 60 -7.19 -1.21 2.04
CA LEU A 60 -6.33 -1.94 2.97
C LEU A 60 -5.31 -2.80 2.22
N PHE A 61 -5.75 -3.60 1.25
CA PHE A 61 -4.84 -4.47 0.50
C PHE A 61 -3.86 -3.69 -0.37
N LEU A 62 -4.26 -2.53 -0.91
CA LEU A 62 -3.37 -1.63 -1.62
C LEU A 62 -2.29 -1.07 -0.69
N ALA A 63 -2.69 -0.61 0.50
CA ALA A 63 -1.76 -0.13 1.52
C ALA A 63 -0.78 -1.24 1.95
N LEU A 64 -1.27 -2.45 2.24
CA LEU A 64 -0.44 -3.61 2.56
C LEU A 64 0.58 -3.91 1.45
N GLY A 65 0.16 -3.85 0.19
CA GLY A 65 1.04 -4.00 -0.97
C GLY A 65 2.18 -2.98 -0.99
N ARG A 66 1.86 -1.70 -0.78
CA ARG A 66 2.86 -0.60 -0.72
C ARG A 66 3.84 -0.79 0.44
N LEU A 67 3.33 -1.16 1.61
CA LEU A 67 4.13 -1.43 2.81
C LEU A 67 5.07 -2.64 2.60
N ALA A 68 4.56 -3.73 2.02
CA ALA A 68 5.33 -4.94 1.73
C ALA A 68 6.44 -4.69 0.69
N LEU A 69 6.18 -3.87 -0.34
CA LEU A 69 7.23 -3.44 -1.27
C LEU A 69 8.33 -2.65 -0.57
N ARG A 70 7.98 -1.80 0.40
CA ARG A 70 8.97 -1.07 1.19
C ARG A 70 9.73 -1.98 2.15
N ASN A 71 9.08 -3.05 2.62
CA ASN A 71 9.68 -4.09 3.44
C ASN A 71 10.46 -5.15 2.64
N ASP A 72 10.90 -4.82 1.41
CA ASP A 72 11.66 -5.70 0.51
C ASP A 72 11.02 -7.09 0.28
N SER A 73 9.69 -7.15 0.35
CA SER A 73 8.90 -8.39 0.28
C SER A 73 7.94 -8.38 -0.93
N PRO A 74 8.45 -8.35 -2.18
CA PRO A 74 7.62 -8.11 -3.36
C PRO A 74 6.67 -9.26 -3.71
N GLN A 75 6.98 -10.50 -3.31
CA GLN A 75 6.08 -11.64 -3.47
C GLN A 75 4.83 -11.46 -2.61
N GLN A 76 5.02 -11.11 -1.34
CA GLN A 76 3.92 -10.83 -0.41
C GLN A 76 3.12 -9.59 -0.86
N ALA A 77 3.82 -8.56 -1.34
CA ALA A 77 3.17 -7.40 -1.90
C ALA A 77 2.26 -7.76 -3.08
N ARG A 78 2.72 -8.64 -3.98
CA ARG A 78 1.91 -9.09 -5.12
C ARG A 78 0.63 -9.79 -4.65
N GLU A 79 0.70 -10.66 -3.64
CA GLU A 79 -0.50 -11.35 -3.11
C GLU A 79 -1.55 -10.38 -2.56
N TYR A 80 -1.12 -9.37 -1.81
CA TYR A 80 -2.02 -8.32 -1.34
C TYR A 80 -2.59 -7.51 -2.50
N LEU A 81 -1.75 -7.08 -3.44
CA LEU A 81 -2.18 -6.26 -4.56
C LEU A 81 -3.09 -7.01 -5.54
N GLU A 82 -2.87 -8.31 -5.77
CA GLU A 82 -3.79 -9.17 -6.53
C GLU A 82 -5.15 -9.28 -5.83
N THR A 83 -5.17 -9.25 -4.50
CA THR A 83 -6.42 -9.22 -3.73
C THR A 83 -7.12 -7.88 -3.86
N SER A 84 -6.40 -6.77 -3.71
CA SER A 84 -6.91 -5.43 -3.98
C SER A 84 -7.48 -5.32 -5.40
N LEU A 85 -6.77 -5.88 -6.39
CA LEU A 85 -7.17 -5.87 -7.79
C LEU A 85 -8.50 -6.61 -8.02
N ARG A 86 -8.71 -7.75 -7.35
CA ARG A 86 -9.97 -8.49 -7.44
C ARG A 86 -11.16 -7.73 -6.83
N LEU A 87 -10.91 -6.95 -5.79
CA LEU A 87 -11.93 -6.17 -5.09
C LEU A 87 -12.27 -4.88 -5.85
N SER A 88 -11.26 -4.12 -6.26
CA SER A 88 -11.41 -2.85 -6.96
C SER A 88 -10.24 -2.63 -7.93
N PRO A 89 -10.41 -2.97 -9.22
CA PRO A 89 -9.41 -2.68 -10.24
C PRO A 89 -9.24 -1.18 -10.44
N CYS A 90 -8.06 -0.66 -10.16
CA CYS A 90 -7.74 0.75 -10.39
C CYS A 90 -6.29 0.93 -10.84
N ALA A 91 -6.00 2.08 -11.46
CA ALA A 91 -4.67 2.41 -11.96
C ALA A 91 -3.60 2.30 -10.86
N ALA A 92 -3.91 2.71 -9.63
CA ALA A 92 -2.96 2.63 -8.52
C ALA A 92 -2.54 1.18 -8.21
N VAL A 93 -3.48 0.23 -8.21
CA VAL A 93 -3.18 -1.19 -7.96
C VAL A 93 -2.30 -1.78 -9.07
N TYR A 94 -2.63 -1.49 -10.34
CA TYR A 94 -1.80 -1.92 -11.47
C TYR A 94 -0.38 -1.35 -11.42
N ARG A 95 -0.24 -0.08 -11.05
CA ARG A 95 1.06 0.55 -10.87
C ARG A 95 1.90 -0.17 -9.82
N GLU A 96 1.32 -0.46 -8.65
CA GLU A 96 2.03 -1.17 -7.57
C GLU A 96 2.35 -2.62 -7.95
N LEU A 97 1.47 -3.32 -8.67
CA LEU A 97 1.74 -4.67 -9.22
C LEU A 97 2.92 -4.65 -10.19
N GLY A 98 2.97 -3.66 -11.07
CA GLY A 98 4.11 -3.44 -11.96
C GLY A 98 5.41 -3.25 -11.18
N ARG A 99 5.40 -2.42 -10.13
CA ARG A 99 6.56 -2.23 -9.23
C ARG A 99 6.99 -3.54 -8.54
N ALA A 100 6.04 -4.34 -8.07
CA ALA A 100 6.31 -5.64 -7.48
C ALA A 100 7.01 -6.58 -8.47
N CYS A 101 6.49 -6.67 -9.70
CA CYS A 101 7.08 -7.48 -10.78
C CYS A 101 8.50 -7.01 -11.15
N VAL A 102 8.75 -5.70 -11.23
CA VAL A 102 10.10 -5.16 -11.44
C VAL A 102 11.06 -5.58 -10.34
N ALA A 103 10.65 -5.50 -9.08
CA ALA A 103 11.48 -5.93 -7.94
C ALA A 103 11.78 -7.44 -7.97
N MET A 104 10.89 -8.25 -8.55
CA MET A 104 11.09 -9.68 -8.77
C MET A 104 11.83 -10.03 -10.07
N ASN A 105 12.26 -9.02 -10.85
CA ASN A 105 12.85 -9.18 -12.18
C ASN A 105 11.93 -9.88 -13.20
N ASP A 106 10.61 -9.83 -12.97
CA ASP A 106 9.56 -10.35 -13.84
C ASP A 106 9.08 -9.25 -14.79
N ARG A 107 9.88 -8.98 -15.82
CA ARG A 107 9.66 -7.83 -16.72
C ARG A 107 8.42 -7.98 -17.59
N ASP A 108 8.10 -9.19 -18.04
CA ASP A 108 6.95 -9.44 -18.90
C ASP A 108 5.65 -9.05 -18.18
N ARG A 109 5.48 -9.50 -16.93
CA ARG A 109 4.31 -9.14 -16.13
C ARG A 109 4.32 -7.68 -15.70
N ALA A 110 5.49 -7.09 -15.44
CA ALA A 110 5.59 -5.67 -15.16
C ALA A 110 5.05 -4.82 -16.32
N VAL A 111 5.45 -5.13 -17.56
CA VAL A 111 4.97 -4.45 -18.77
C VAL A 111 3.46 -4.61 -18.92
N GLU A 112 2.94 -5.81 -18.69
CA GLU A 112 1.49 -6.08 -18.74
C GLU A 112 0.74 -5.18 -17.74
N TYR A 113 1.17 -5.14 -16.47
CA TYR A 113 0.51 -4.32 -15.46
C TYR A 113 0.63 -2.81 -15.74
N PHE A 114 1.77 -2.31 -16.20
CA PHE A 114 1.89 -0.89 -16.59
C PHE A 114 1.03 -0.54 -17.80
N SER A 115 0.83 -1.48 -18.72
CA SER A 115 -0.08 -1.26 -19.85
C SER A 115 -1.54 -1.14 -19.39
N GLN A 116 -1.96 -1.99 -18.45
CA GLN A 116 -3.29 -1.94 -17.84
C GLN A 116 -3.48 -0.63 -17.05
N GLN A 117 -2.48 -0.20 -16.27
CA GLN A 117 -2.50 1.09 -15.59
C GLN A 117 -2.84 2.23 -16.57
N ALA A 118 -2.12 2.32 -17.69
CA ALA A 118 -2.31 3.39 -18.66
C ALA A 118 -3.70 3.36 -19.33
N VAL A 119 -4.31 2.18 -19.47
CA VAL A 119 -5.69 2.04 -19.97
C VAL A 119 -6.69 2.61 -18.96
N HIS A 120 -6.52 2.29 -17.68
CA HIS A 120 -7.42 2.75 -16.61
C HIS A 120 -7.29 4.26 -16.34
N GLU A 121 -6.09 4.84 -16.47
CA GLU A 121 -5.87 6.29 -16.33
C GLU A 121 -6.52 7.11 -17.47
N ARG A 122 -6.76 6.51 -18.63
CA ARG A 122 -7.39 7.18 -19.78
C ARG A 122 -8.92 7.12 -19.77
N GLY A 123 -9.50 6.33 -18.86
CA GLY A 123 -10.95 6.10 -18.78
C GLY A 123 -11.66 6.80 -17.61
N ALA A 124 -10.93 7.53 -16.76
CA ALA A 124 -11.44 8.29 -15.61
C ALA A 124 -11.49 9.80 -15.92
#